data_AF-A0A9D9BNZ5-F1
#
_entry.id   AF-A0A9D9BNZ5-F1
#
_cell.length_a   1.000
_cell.length_b   1.000
_cell.length_c   1.000
_cell.angle_alpha   90.00
_cell.angle_beta   90.00
_cell.angle_gamma   90.00
#
_symmetry.space_group_name_H-M   'P 1'
#
loop_
_entity.id
_entity.type
_entity.pdbx_description
1 polymer ?
#
loop_
_entity_poly.entity_id
_entity_poly.type
_entity_poly.pdbx_seq_one_letter_code
_entity_poly.pdbx_strand_id
1 'polypeptide(L)'
;MKTNRPKIQVPLQGLDIILDMLSVTLLLLMIIFTIMSYSDLPETIPSHFDSNGNVDGYSSKTFLWLLPAIGLVTLIGLIFLNKYPHMHNYMVNITEENALRNYRLSTRIIRFTNLFTMLVFAIIVYAMIESAKGHTFNFGSWFIYIILGLSILAPVGILFYSRKINKS
;
A
#
# COMPACT_ATOMS: atom_id res chain seq x y z
N MET A 1 -1.96 -12.41 -26.06
CA MET A 1 -3.25 -13.12 -26.04
C MET A 1 -4.38 -12.10 -25.98
N LYS A 2 -5.27 -12.03 -26.99
CA LYS A 2 -6.53 -11.28 -26.85
C LYS A 2 -7.41 -12.07 -25.89
N THR A 3 -7.49 -11.64 -24.64
CA THR A 3 -8.47 -12.20 -23.71
C THR A 3 -9.82 -11.58 -24.09
N ASN A 4 -10.79 -12.40 -24.51
CA ASN A 4 -12.17 -11.96 -24.82
C ASN A 4 -12.94 -11.62 -23.53
N ARG A 5 -12.28 -10.94 -22.58
CA ARG A 5 -12.85 -10.58 -21.29
C ARG A 5 -13.79 -9.39 -21.45
N PRO A 6 -14.97 -9.38 -20.80
CA PRO A 6 -15.90 -8.27 -20.85
C PRO A 6 -15.25 -6.98 -20.36
N LYS A 7 -15.42 -5.88 -21.10
CA LYS A 7 -14.92 -4.55 -20.71
C LYS A 7 -16.04 -3.73 -20.11
N ILE A 8 -16.36 -4.02 -18.85
CA ILE A 8 -17.39 -3.31 -18.09
C ILE A 8 -16.77 -2.29 -17.14
N GLN A 9 -17.50 -1.20 -16.87
CA GLN A 9 -17.15 -0.27 -15.81
C GLN A 9 -17.61 -0.82 -14.46
N VAL A 10 -16.71 -0.81 -13.47
CA VAL A 10 -17.06 -1.21 -12.10
C VAL A 10 -17.53 0.05 -11.35
N PRO A 11 -18.81 0.13 -10.95
CA PRO A 11 -19.29 1.28 -10.19
C PRO A 11 -18.65 1.28 -8.80
N LEU A 12 -18.16 2.45 -8.39
CA LEU A 12 -17.60 2.67 -7.06
C LEU A 12 -18.69 2.57 -6.01
N GLN A 13 -18.36 1.95 -4.87
CA GLN A 13 -19.17 1.94 -3.67
C GLN A 13 -18.51 2.77 -2.56
N GLY A 14 -19.24 3.07 -1.49
CA GLY A 14 -18.74 3.87 -0.37
C GLY A 14 -17.40 3.35 0.19
N LEU A 15 -17.26 2.03 0.34
CA LEU A 15 -15.99 1.43 0.77
C LEU A 15 -14.82 1.77 -0.18
N ASP A 16 -15.06 1.73 -1.49
CA ASP A 16 -14.01 1.97 -2.50
C ASP A 16 -13.52 3.43 -2.41
N ILE A 17 -14.45 4.37 -2.23
CA ILE A 17 -14.16 5.80 -2.05
C ILE A 17 -13.39 6.02 -0.74
N ILE A 18 -13.83 5.40 0.37
CA ILE A 18 -13.17 5.53 1.67
C ILE A 18 -11.72 5.04 1.58
N LEU A 19 -11.46 3.89 0.96
CA LEU A 19 -10.09 3.36 0.82
C LEU A 19 -9.19 4.30 -0.01
N ASP A 20 -9.71 4.82 -1.12
CA ASP A 20 -8.97 5.75 -1.98
C ASP A 20 -8.68 7.07 -1.23
N MET A 21 -9.66 7.64 -0.52
CA MET A 21 -9.49 8.86 0.28
C MET A 21 -8.48 8.67 1.42
N LEU A 22 -8.54 7.56 2.15
CA LEU A 22 -7.60 7.27 3.22
C LEU A 22 -6.17 7.15 2.69
N SER A 23 -6.00 6.49 1.54
CA SER A 23 -4.68 6.34 0.89
C SER A 23 -4.10 7.70 0.49
N VAL A 24 -4.92 8.55 -0.15
CA VAL A 24 -4.53 9.92 -0.51
C VAL A 24 -4.19 10.74 0.73
N THR A 25 -5.01 10.65 1.77
CA THR A 25 -4.82 11.40 3.02
C THR A 25 -3.51 10.99 3.71
N LEU A 26 -3.21 9.70 3.80
CA LEU A 26 -1.94 9.23 4.37
C LEU A 26 -0.72 9.73 3.58
N LEU A 27 -0.78 9.71 2.25
CA LEU A 27 0.31 10.25 1.43
C LEU A 27 0.51 11.75 1.68
N LEU A 28 -0.58 12.52 1.73
CA LEU A 28 -0.50 13.96 2.00
C LEU A 28 0.05 14.24 3.39
N LEU A 29 -0.42 13.53 4.42
CA LEU A 29 0.09 13.67 5.78
C LEU A 29 1.58 13.32 5.85
N MET A 30 2.01 12.24 5.18
CA MET A 30 3.42 11.85 5.11
C MET A 30 4.28 12.92 4.45
N ILE A 31 3.84 13.50 3.33
CA ILE A 31 4.55 14.59 2.63
C ILE A 31 4.63 15.84 3.51
N ILE A 32 3.50 16.26 4.09
CA ILE A 32 3.43 17.45 4.96
C ILE A 32 4.35 17.27 6.17
N PHE A 33 4.30 16.10 6.83
CA PHE A 33 5.16 15.80 7.97
C PHE A 33 6.65 15.82 7.61
N THR A 34 6.99 15.32 6.42
CA THR A 34 8.36 15.38 5.88
C THR A 34 8.79 16.83 5.69
N ILE A 35 7.98 17.66 5.03
CA ILE A 35 8.27 19.10 4.80
C ILE A 35 8.48 19.83 6.13
N MET A 36 7.56 19.66 7.08
CA MET A 36 7.58 20.37 8.36
C MET A 36 8.78 19.98 9.22
N SER A 37 9.29 18.76 9.09
CA SER A 37 10.42 18.30 9.88
C SER A 37 11.77 18.55 9.20
N TYR A 38 11.81 18.71 7.86
CA TYR A 38 13.03 18.59 7.06
C TYR A 38 14.15 19.58 7.43
N SER A 39 13.81 20.83 7.76
CA SER A 39 14.78 21.88 8.10
C SER A 39 15.57 21.58 9.36
N ASP A 40 14.95 20.88 10.29
CA ASP A 40 15.46 20.68 11.64
C ASP A 40 16.29 19.39 11.76
N LEU A 41 16.35 18.61 10.67
CA LEU A 41 17.07 17.34 10.63
C LEU A 41 18.56 17.54 10.33
N PRO A 42 19.42 16.74 10.99
CA PRO A 42 20.85 16.68 10.65
C PRO A 42 21.05 16.18 9.21
N GLU A 43 22.20 16.50 8.59
CA GLU A 43 22.51 16.07 7.22
C GLU A 43 22.50 14.55 7.04
N THR A 44 22.78 13.80 8.11
CA THR A 44 22.76 12.34 8.15
C THR A 44 21.73 11.86 9.15
N ILE A 45 20.86 10.94 8.74
CA ILE A 45 19.74 10.40 9.52
C ILE A 45 19.74 8.86 9.51
N PRO A 46 19.10 8.20 10.49
CA PRO A 46 18.75 6.79 10.42
C PRO A 46 17.95 6.47 9.16
N SER A 47 18.34 5.41 8.45
CA SER A 47 17.70 5.00 7.20
C SER A 47 17.46 3.50 7.06
N HIS A 48 18.10 2.69 7.90
CA HIS A 48 17.88 1.25 7.96
C HIS A 48 17.68 0.83 9.41
N PHE A 49 16.83 -0.19 9.58
CA PHE A 49 16.48 -0.75 10.88
C PHE A 49 16.58 -2.29 10.82
N ASP A 50 17.15 -2.88 11.86
CA ASP A 50 17.25 -4.34 11.99
C ASP A 50 15.87 -4.97 12.30
N SER A 51 15.83 -6.30 12.43
CA SER A 51 14.59 -7.04 12.77
C SER A 51 14.02 -6.73 14.16
N ASN A 52 14.81 -6.07 15.01
CA ASN A 52 14.43 -5.60 16.34
C ASN A 52 14.09 -4.11 16.35
N GLY A 53 14.05 -3.46 15.18
CA GLY A 53 13.75 -2.05 15.05
C GLY A 53 14.86 -1.11 15.50
N ASN A 54 16.09 -1.59 15.69
CA ASN A 54 17.23 -0.75 16.02
C ASN A 54 17.85 -0.18 14.75
N VAL A 55 18.40 1.04 14.84
CA VAL A 55 19.14 1.65 13.73
C VAL A 55 20.44 0.89 13.49
N ASP A 56 20.62 0.37 12.28
CA ASP A 56 21.84 -0.31 11.83
C ASP A 56 22.42 0.33 10.55
N GLY A 57 21.78 1.38 10.01
CA GLY A 57 22.25 2.11 8.85
C GLY A 57 21.78 3.57 8.79
N TYR A 58 22.61 4.42 8.17
CA TYR A 58 22.42 5.85 8.06
C TYR A 58 22.54 6.33 6.61
N SER A 59 21.82 7.39 6.24
CA SER A 59 21.84 8.02 4.91
C SER A 59 21.73 9.54 5.00
N SER A 60 21.94 10.24 3.88
CA SER A 60 21.62 11.68 3.79
C SER A 60 20.14 11.92 4.08
N LYS A 61 19.80 13.05 4.72
CA LYS A 61 18.40 13.44 4.98
C LYS A 61 17.54 13.56 3.73
N THR A 62 18.16 13.77 2.57
CA THR A 62 17.47 13.76 1.27
C THR A 62 16.78 12.42 0.98
N PHE A 63 17.27 11.32 1.58
CA PHE A 63 16.68 9.99 1.45
C PHE A 63 15.24 9.90 1.97
N LEU A 64 14.81 10.80 2.87
CA LEU A 64 13.42 10.86 3.33
C LEU A 64 12.42 11.04 2.20
N TRP A 65 12.81 11.70 1.11
CA TRP A 65 11.94 11.96 -0.04
C TRP A 65 11.69 10.73 -0.91
N LEU A 66 12.49 9.66 -0.74
CA LEU A 66 12.34 8.45 -1.54
C LEU A 66 10.97 7.79 -1.32
N LEU A 67 10.56 7.58 -0.07
CA LEU A 67 9.29 6.91 0.24
C LEU A 67 8.06 7.74 -0.17
N PRO A 68 7.99 9.07 0.05
CA PRO A 68 6.94 9.90 -0.52
C PRO A 68 6.89 9.87 -2.05
N ALA A 69 8.04 9.90 -2.73
CA ALA A 69 8.10 9.84 -4.19
C ALA A 69 7.60 8.50 -4.74
N ILE A 70 8.09 7.38 -4.19
CA ILE A 70 7.60 6.04 -4.53
C ILE A 70 6.11 5.94 -4.19
N GLY A 71 5.69 6.45 -3.03
CA GLY A 71 4.31 6.44 -2.58
C GLY A 71 3.36 7.14 -3.55
N LEU A 72 3.76 8.31 -4.09
CA LEU A 72 3.00 9.02 -5.11
C LEU A 72 2.88 8.20 -6.41
N VAL A 73 3.98 7.64 -6.90
CA VAL A 73 3.99 6.80 -8.11
C VAL A 73 3.11 5.56 -7.92
N THR A 74 3.23 4.89 -6.77
CA THR A 74 2.41 3.72 -6.42
C THR A 74 0.93 4.08 -6.34
N LEU A 75 0.58 5.17 -5.65
CA LEU A 75 -0.81 5.62 -5.52
C LEU A 75 -1.44 5.86 -6.89
N ILE A 76 -0.77 6.65 -7.75
CA ILE A 76 -1.27 6.98 -9.09
C ILE A 76 -1.32 5.72 -9.97
N GLY A 77 -0.26 4.91 -9.94
CA GLY A 77 -0.17 3.68 -10.74
C GLY A 77 -1.29 2.69 -10.42
N LEU A 78 -1.59 2.49 -9.14
CA LEU A 78 -2.65 1.58 -8.69
C LEU A 78 -4.07 2.14 -8.97
N ILE A 79 -4.27 3.46 -8.85
CA ILE A 79 -5.53 4.10 -9.28
C ILE A 79 -5.74 3.92 -10.80
N PHE A 80 -4.68 4.07 -11.61
CA PHE A 80 -4.77 3.88 -13.05
C PHE A 80 -5.03 2.41 -13.40
N LEU A 81 -4.35 1.48 -12.74
CA LEU A 81 -4.56 0.04 -12.92
C LEU A 81 -6.03 -0.35 -12.66
N ASN A 82 -6.64 0.21 -11.62
CA ASN A 82 -8.05 0.00 -11.28
C ASN A 82 -9.05 0.43 -12.39
N LYS A 83 -8.64 1.25 -13.36
CA LYS A 83 -9.47 1.58 -14.53
C LYS A 83 -9.55 0.45 -15.56
N TYR A 84 -8.64 -0.52 -15.50
CA TYR A 84 -8.53 -1.61 -16.47
C TYR A 84 -8.59 -3.00 -15.80
N PRO A 85 -9.67 -3.32 -15.04
CA PRO A 85 -9.75 -4.58 -14.29
C PRO A 85 -9.65 -5.82 -15.18
N HIS A 86 -10.11 -5.76 -16.43
CA HIS A 86 -10.00 -6.86 -17.39
C HIS A 86 -8.55 -7.32 -17.65
N MET A 87 -7.55 -6.46 -17.39
CA MET A 87 -6.12 -6.76 -17.52
C MET A 87 -5.53 -7.43 -16.27
N HIS A 88 -6.26 -7.49 -15.16
CA HIS A 88 -5.76 -8.11 -13.93
C HIS A 88 -5.67 -9.64 -14.05
N ASN A 89 -4.96 -10.24 -13.11
CA ASN A 89 -4.85 -11.68 -12.99
C ASN A 89 -6.02 -12.25 -12.19
N TYR A 90 -6.67 -13.28 -12.74
CA TYR A 90 -7.80 -13.97 -12.15
C TYR A 90 -7.55 -15.47 -12.17
N MET A 91 -7.95 -16.17 -11.11
CA MET A 91 -7.83 -17.64 -10.99
C MET A 91 -9.03 -18.38 -11.59
N VAL A 92 -10.00 -17.63 -12.09
CA VAL A 92 -11.19 -18.14 -12.76
C VAL A 92 -11.29 -17.51 -14.13
N ASN A 93 -11.92 -18.21 -15.06
CA ASN A 93 -12.27 -17.61 -16.35
C ASN A 93 -13.33 -16.54 -16.13
N ILE A 94 -13.08 -15.36 -16.68
CA ILE A 94 -14.00 -14.24 -16.56
C ILE A 94 -15.03 -14.32 -17.69
N THR A 95 -16.29 -14.43 -17.29
CA THR A 95 -17.48 -14.43 -18.16
C THR A 95 -18.28 -13.15 -17.95
N GLU A 96 -19.26 -12.85 -18.81
CA GLU A 96 -20.15 -11.70 -18.64
C GLU A 96 -20.88 -11.72 -17.29
N GLU A 97 -21.33 -12.91 -16.86
CA GLU A 97 -22.05 -13.12 -15.62
C GLU A 97 -21.19 -12.88 -14.37
N ASN A 98 -19.90 -13.25 -14.40
CA ASN A 98 -19.03 -13.17 -13.23
C ASN A 98 -18.08 -11.96 -13.24
N ALA A 99 -18.01 -11.20 -14.33
CA ALA A 99 -17.09 -10.09 -14.50
C ALA A 99 -17.24 -9.04 -13.39
N LEU A 100 -18.47 -8.59 -13.11
CA LEU A 100 -18.69 -7.52 -12.14
C LEU A 100 -18.19 -7.87 -10.73
N ARG A 101 -18.52 -9.07 -10.24
CA ARG A 101 -18.11 -9.53 -8.89
C ARG A 101 -16.59 -9.69 -8.79
N ASN A 102 -15.96 -10.31 -9.79
CA ASN A 102 -14.52 -10.55 -9.78
C ASN A 102 -13.72 -9.26 -10.01
N TYR A 103 -14.18 -8.38 -10.89
CA TYR A 103 -13.53 -7.08 -11.13
C TYR A 103 -13.63 -6.19 -9.90
N ARG A 104 -14.79 -6.17 -9.23
CA ARG A 104 -14.94 -5.45 -7.97
C ARG A 104 -14.02 -6.00 -6.88
N LEU A 105 -13.96 -7.32 -6.70
CA LEU A 105 -13.03 -7.94 -5.75
C LEU A 105 -11.58 -7.55 -6.08
N SER A 106 -11.17 -7.70 -7.33
CA SER A 106 -9.79 -7.42 -7.76
C SER A 106 -9.40 -5.95 -7.57
N THR A 107 -10.27 -5.02 -7.95
CA THR A 107 -10.01 -3.59 -7.74
C THR A 107 -10.01 -3.20 -6.26
N ARG A 108 -10.80 -3.85 -5.41
CA ARG A 108 -10.72 -3.68 -3.95
C ARG A 108 -9.41 -4.15 -3.38
N ILE A 109 -8.90 -5.29 -3.83
CA ILE A 109 -7.59 -5.80 -3.41
C ILE A 109 -6.52 -4.75 -3.69
N ILE A 110 -6.51 -4.19 -4.89
CA ILE A 110 -5.57 -3.10 -5.24
C ILE A 110 -5.71 -1.89 -4.32
N ARG A 111 -6.95 -1.47 -3.99
CA ARG A 111 -7.19 -0.36 -3.05
C ARG A 111 -6.69 -0.65 -1.64
N PHE A 112 -6.93 -1.86 -1.13
CA PHE A 112 -6.40 -2.28 0.17
C PHE A 112 -4.88 -2.35 0.16
N THR A 113 -4.27 -2.88 -0.91
CA THR A 113 -2.82 -2.89 -1.08
C THR A 113 -2.28 -1.46 -1.07
N ASN A 114 -2.90 -0.54 -1.81
CA ASN A 114 -2.50 0.86 -1.86
C ASN A 114 -2.55 1.51 -0.46
N LEU A 115 -3.66 1.35 0.26
CA LEU A 115 -3.82 1.85 1.63
C LEU A 115 -2.77 1.28 2.58
N PHE A 116 -2.56 -0.04 2.52
CA PHE A 116 -1.58 -0.74 3.35
C PHE A 116 -0.15 -0.25 3.06
N THR A 117 0.21 -0.07 1.79
CA THR A 117 1.51 0.47 1.40
C THR A 117 1.69 1.91 1.91
N MET A 118 0.69 2.78 1.77
CA MET A 118 0.76 4.15 2.31
C MET A 118 0.92 4.16 3.83
N LEU A 119 0.24 3.27 4.54
CA LEU A 119 0.36 3.14 6.00
C LEU A 119 1.78 2.72 6.41
N VAL A 120 2.33 1.68 5.76
CA VAL A 120 3.69 1.20 6.03
C VAL A 120 4.72 2.28 5.73
N PHE A 121 4.60 2.99 4.60
CA PHE A 121 5.51 4.08 4.25
C PHE A 121 5.43 5.24 5.25
N ALA A 122 4.23 5.66 5.64
CA ALA A 122 4.05 6.73 6.61
C ALA A 122 4.68 6.37 7.97
N ILE A 123 4.52 5.13 8.41
CA ILE A 123 5.13 4.62 9.65
C ILE A 123 6.66 4.63 9.57
N ILE A 124 7.24 4.19 8.44
CA ILE A 124 8.70 4.19 8.27
C ILE A 124 9.25 5.63 8.23
N VAL A 125 8.61 6.53 7.49
CA VAL A 125 9.02 7.95 7.44
C VAL A 125 8.93 8.59 8.82
N TYR A 126 7.85 8.31 9.57
CA TYR A 126 7.70 8.76 10.94
C TYR A 126 8.85 8.27 11.83
N ALA A 127 9.16 6.97 11.78
CA ALA A 127 10.23 6.38 12.55
C ALA A 127 11.60 6.98 12.23
N MET A 128 11.89 7.22 10.94
CA MET A 128 13.14 7.85 10.51
C MET A 128 13.28 9.27 11.07
N ILE A 129 12.22 10.09 10.98
CA ILE A 129 12.22 11.46 11.47
C ILE A 129 12.37 11.52 12.99
N GLU A 130 11.61 10.71 13.72
CA GLU A 130 11.67 10.72 15.19
C GLU A 130 13.01 10.17 15.70
N SER A 131 13.56 9.13 15.05
CA SER A 131 14.91 8.63 15.37
C SER A 131 15.97 9.68 15.08
N ALA A 132 15.83 10.46 14.01
CA ALA A 132 16.75 11.56 13.69
C ALA A 132 16.68 12.72 14.69
N LYS A 133 15.54 12.94 15.34
CA LYS A 133 15.37 13.90 16.46
C LYS A 133 15.94 13.39 17.79
N GLY A 134 16.49 12.17 17.82
CA GLY A 134 17.02 11.54 19.02
C GLY A 134 15.97 10.86 19.90
N HIS A 135 14.71 10.76 19.44
CA HIS A 135 13.73 9.94 20.13
C HIS A 135 14.00 8.46 19.84
N THR A 136 13.99 7.63 20.88
CA THR A 136 14.11 6.18 20.70
C THR A 136 12.82 5.63 20.09
N PHE A 137 12.83 5.41 18.79
CA PHE A 137 11.74 4.74 18.08
C PHE A 137 12.16 3.31 17.76
N ASN A 138 11.65 2.33 18.51
CA ASN A 138 11.93 0.92 18.30
C ASN A 138 10.67 0.21 17.80
N PHE A 139 10.74 -0.32 16.59
CA PHE A 139 9.77 -1.30 16.11
C PHE A 139 10.01 -2.61 16.87
N GLY A 140 9.23 -2.87 17.91
CA GLY A 140 9.30 -4.18 18.57
C GLY A 140 9.19 -5.29 17.52
N SER A 141 9.92 -6.39 17.70
CA SER A 141 10.08 -7.44 16.66
C SER A 141 8.76 -8.01 16.14
N TRP A 142 7.65 -7.83 16.85
CA TRP A 142 6.30 -8.17 16.39
C TRP A 142 5.85 -7.40 15.13
N PHE A 143 6.33 -6.17 14.91
CA PHE A 143 5.88 -5.31 13.82
C PHE A 143 6.14 -5.94 12.45
N ILE A 144 7.35 -6.47 12.24
CA ILE A 144 7.70 -7.13 10.98
C ILE A 144 6.89 -8.42 10.77
N TYR A 145 6.61 -9.18 11.84
CA TYR A 145 5.77 -10.37 11.75
C TYR A 145 4.32 -10.03 11.39
N ILE A 146 3.79 -8.89 11.85
CA ILE A 146 2.46 -8.42 11.44
C ILE A 146 2.45 -8.03 9.96
N ILE A 147 3.45 -7.28 9.49
CA ILE A 147 3.53 -6.90 8.06
C ILE A 147 3.60 -8.14 7.17
N LEU A 148 4.50 -9.09 7.50
CA LEU A 148 4.67 -10.33 6.74
C LEU A 148 3.43 -11.21 6.83
N GLY A 149 2.86 -11.36 8.03
CA GLY A 149 1.64 -12.12 8.27
C GLY A 149 0.48 -11.59 7.44
N LEU A 150 0.21 -10.28 7.48
CA LEU A 150 -0.84 -9.67 6.67
C LEU A 150 -0.58 -9.82 5.17
N SER A 151 0.67 -9.66 4.73
CA SER A 151 1.05 -9.78 3.33
C SER A 151 0.85 -11.19 2.75
N ILE A 152 0.91 -12.22 3.59
CA ILE A 152 0.72 -13.63 3.19
C ILE A 152 -0.73 -14.08 3.42
N LEU A 153 -1.29 -13.80 4.60
CA LEU A 153 -2.62 -14.26 4.98
C LEU A 153 -3.73 -13.56 4.18
N ALA A 154 -3.56 -12.28 3.82
CA ALA A 154 -4.56 -11.57 3.04
C ALA A 154 -4.76 -12.19 1.64
N PRO A 155 -3.71 -12.45 0.84
CA PRO A 155 -3.86 -13.21 -0.40
C PRO A 155 -4.55 -14.56 -0.21
N VAL A 156 -4.16 -15.34 0.81
CA VAL A 156 -4.79 -16.64 1.09
C VAL A 156 -6.27 -16.51 1.39
N GLY A 157 -6.68 -15.57 2.24
CA GLY A 157 -8.09 -15.28 2.51
C GLY A 157 -8.86 -14.86 1.24
N ILE A 158 -8.23 -14.04 0.40
CA ILE A 158 -8.75 -13.66 -0.91
C ILE A 158 -8.96 -14.88 -1.82
N LEU A 159 -8.05 -15.86 -1.82
CA LEU A 159 -8.20 -17.10 -2.59
C LEU A 159 -9.47 -17.85 -2.20
N PHE A 160 -9.67 -18.07 -0.90
CA PHE A 160 -10.83 -18.78 -0.38
C PHE A 160 -12.13 -18.01 -0.67
N TYR A 161 -12.11 -16.69 -0.49
CA TYR A 161 -13.27 -15.84 -0.79
C TYR A 161 -13.60 -15.84 -2.29
N SER A 162 -12.60 -15.71 -3.15
CA SER A 162 -12.74 -15.79 -4.62
C SER A 162 -13.37 -17.11 -5.06
N ARG A 163 -12.94 -18.24 -4.47
CA ARG A 163 -13.56 -19.55 -4.72
C ARG A 163 -15.01 -19.60 -4.28
N LYS A 164 -15.34 -19.01 -3.13
CA LYS A 164 -16.72 -18.99 -2.59
C LYS A 164 -17.67 -18.21 -3.49
N ILE A 165 -17.28 -17.02 -3.97
CA ILE A 165 -18.15 -16.17 -4.81
C ILE A 165 -18.36 -16.68 -6.24
N ASN A 166 -17.54 -17.63 -6.69
CA ASN A 166 -17.63 -18.24 -8.02
C ASN A 166 -18.24 -19.65 -8.00
N LYS A 167 -18.54 -20.20 -6.82
CA LYS A 167 -19.30 -21.46 -6.65
C LYS A 167 -20.81 -21.25 -6.60
N SER A 168 -21.26 -20.00 -6.54
CA SER A 168 -22.65 -19.57 -6.44
C SER A 168 -23.07 -18.79 -7.68
#